data_AF-A0A956I1Q6-F1
#
_entry.id   AF-A0A956I1Q6-F1
#
_cell.length_a   1.000
_cell.length_b   1.000
_cell.length_c   1.000
_cell.angle_alpha   90.00
_cell.angle_beta   90.00
_cell.angle_gamma   90.00
#
_symmetry.space_group_name_H-M   'P 1'
#
loop_
_entity.id
_entity.type
_entity.pdbx_description
1 polymer ?
#
loop_
_entity_poly.entity_id
_entity_poly.type
_entity_poly.pdbx_seq_one_letter_code
_entity_poly.pdbx_strand_id
1 'polypeptide(L)'
;MAGDVALVAIHTNPATGPVGFAFVTLEAFHPVEVVTFTDRGWQATGAFRAGEGETYWDVDRFVPAGTVVALTGLGLDPGADSVVAFVGVLAPDGTPTDSLLFGLHLGGPWETDATSDTTSGLPPSLAGFEVAPGPGLDCAYAGPTVGTRSVLLAAIGDPAEWSCSDATRPAAPAAFTVYADLGRGCGVDTDCAPGAFCAYGVCCDSECRRAEAGHCLTCDFGGFDPRTGHCGPAPTTQLCRTGRGVCDPMDHCDGVGTECPVNVVLGAETVCRASAGGCDPPEVCDGASVDCPADVISPAGTVCRASRGVCDVEEVCAGEVACPADATVEDGTDCDDGLVCTVSSSCATGICAGPVPLECDDGDRCTTDSCSDEGGCVNAAVAGCCAADADCDDGDACTRDACGADGWCAPPAQVCADAAIEPMDAGVAVGAEPGVTPAGCGCGVARRARLGGWLLGCVLAALALGARAGARVS
;
A
#
# COMPACT_ATOMS: atom_id res chain seq x y z
N MET A 1 37.99 -17.88 -9.70
CA MET A 1 38.34 -17.32 -8.36
C MET A 1 39.61 -17.97 -7.83
N ALA A 2 40.31 -17.31 -6.91
CA ALA A 2 41.53 -17.86 -6.31
C ALA A 2 41.30 -19.26 -5.74
N GLY A 3 42.12 -20.24 -6.13
CA GLY A 3 42.01 -21.65 -5.75
C GLY A 3 41.12 -22.53 -6.64
N ASP A 4 40.67 -22.06 -7.80
CA ASP A 4 39.89 -22.89 -8.74
C ASP A 4 40.76 -23.89 -9.50
N VAL A 5 42.06 -23.65 -9.54
CA VAL A 5 43.07 -24.65 -9.88
C VAL A 5 44.09 -24.71 -8.74
N ALA A 6 44.76 -25.84 -8.60
CA ALA A 6 45.90 -25.98 -7.71
C ALA A 6 47.02 -26.77 -8.40
N LEU A 7 48.27 -26.33 -8.23
CA LEU A 7 49.43 -27.03 -8.77
C LEU A 7 49.68 -28.29 -7.92
N VAL A 8 49.83 -29.44 -8.56
CA VAL A 8 49.97 -30.76 -7.90
C VAL A 8 51.25 -31.50 -8.28
N ALA A 9 52.00 -30.98 -9.24
CA ALA A 9 53.35 -31.45 -9.51
C ALA A 9 54.17 -30.39 -10.24
N ILE A 10 55.47 -30.46 -10.07
CA ILE A 10 56.46 -29.68 -10.82
C ILE A 10 57.72 -30.52 -10.98
N HIS A 11 58.27 -30.51 -12.19
CA HIS A 11 59.39 -31.33 -12.59
C HIS A 11 60.39 -30.45 -13.34
N THR A 12 61.54 -30.24 -12.73
CA THR A 12 62.62 -29.40 -13.28
C THR A 12 63.84 -30.23 -13.64
N ASN A 13 63.85 -31.54 -13.36
CA ASN A 13 64.97 -32.42 -13.70
C ASN A 13 64.82 -33.04 -15.10
N PRO A 14 65.56 -32.58 -16.13
CA PRO A 14 65.49 -33.18 -17.46
C PRO A 14 66.04 -34.62 -17.50
N ALA A 15 66.78 -35.07 -16.47
CA ALA A 15 67.32 -36.42 -16.39
C ALA A 15 66.27 -37.48 -16.02
N THR A 16 65.18 -37.08 -15.36
CA THR A 16 64.13 -38.00 -14.89
C THR A 16 62.88 -37.97 -15.78
N GLY A 17 62.75 -36.98 -16.68
CA GLY A 17 61.67 -36.88 -17.66
C GLY A 17 61.53 -35.48 -18.28
N PRO A 18 60.41 -35.23 -18.99
CA PRO A 18 60.09 -33.90 -19.51
C PRO A 18 59.91 -32.88 -18.37
N VAL A 19 60.51 -31.71 -18.55
CA VAL A 19 60.32 -30.56 -17.66
C VAL A 19 58.92 -29.99 -17.85
N GLY A 20 58.24 -29.71 -16.75
CA GLY A 20 56.87 -29.20 -16.76
C GLY A 20 56.20 -29.33 -15.40
N PHE A 21 54.89 -29.09 -15.37
CA PHE A 21 54.09 -29.11 -14.15
C PHE A 21 52.72 -29.71 -14.40
N ALA A 22 52.00 -30.03 -13.34
CA ALA A 22 50.61 -30.45 -13.41
C ALA A 22 49.76 -29.67 -12.43
N PHE A 23 48.50 -29.44 -12.79
CA PHE A 23 47.50 -28.83 -11.92
C PHE A 23 46.22 -29.65 -11.93
N VAL A 24 45.41 -29.49 -10.89
CA VAL A 24 44.06 -30.04 -10.79
C VAL A 24 43.04 -28.91 -10.89
N THR A 25 41.93 -29.14 -11.57
CA THR A 25 40.73 -28.28 -11.51
C THR A 25 39.96 -28.57 -10.23
N LEU A 26 39.68 -27.54 -9.43
CA LEU A 26 38.91 -27.66 -8.18
C LEU A 26 37.49 -27.10 -8.31
N GLU A 27 37.18 -26.51 -9.45
CA GLU A 27 35.83 -26.22 -9.93
C GLU A 27 35.71 -26.72 -11.38
N ALA A 28 34.50 -26.74 -11.93
CA ALA A 28 34.29 -27.09 -13.34
C ALA A 28 34.64 -25.90 -14.25
N PHE A 29 35.28 -26.18 -15.38
CA PHE A 29 35.66 -25.18 -16.38
C PHE A 29 34.82 -25.33 -17.66
N HIS A 30 34.47 -24.22 -18.26
CA HIS A 30 33.68 -24.14 -19.49
C HIS A 30 34.55 -23.73 -20.70
N PRO A 31 34.13 -24.07 -21.94
CA PRO A 31 34.87 -23.65 -23.13
C PRO A 31 35.05 -22.12 -23.14
N VAL A 32 36.19 -21.63 -23.65
CA VAL A 32 36.62 -20.21 -23.75
C VAL A 32 37.28 -19.60 -22.51
N GLU A 33 37.48 -20.37 -21.45
CA GLU A 33 38.31 -19.95 -20.33
C GLU A 33 39.79 -20.18 -20.63
N VAL A 34 40.65 -19.24 -20.25
CA VAL A 34 42.11 -19.35 -20.40
C VAL A 34 42.76 -19.17 -19.04
N VAL A 35 43.53 -20.19 -18.63
CA VAL A 35 44.40 -20.11 -17.45
C VAL A 35 45.83 -19.93 -17.92
N THR A 36 46.47 -18.86 -17.47
CA THR A 36 47.85 -18.56 -17.77
C THR A 36 48.73 -18.95 -16.59
N PHE A 37 49.90 -19.49 -16.91
CA PHE A 37 50.92 -19.89 -15.97
C PHE A 37 52.21 -19.16 -16.32
N THR A 38 52.88 -18.63 -15.31
CA THR A 38 54.16 -17.96 -15.50
C THR A 38 55.18 -18.46 -14.49
N ASP A 39 56.41 -18.57 -14.94
CA ASP A 39 57.61 -18.76 -14.12
C ASP A 39 58.23 -17.43 -13.68
N ARG A 40 57.59 -16.29 -14.00
CA ARG A 40 58.08 -14.98 -13.59
C ARG A 40 58.06 -14.83 -12.07
N GLY A 41 59.19 -14.38 -11.51
CA GLY A 41 59.26 -14.01 -10.10
C GLY A 41 58.38 -12.79 -9.76
N TRP A 42 57.62 -12.86 -8.67
CA TRP A 42 56.80 -11.73 -8.19
C TRP A 42 57.63 -10.70 -7.42
N GLN A 43 57.51 -9.43 -7.82
CA GLN A 43 58.27 -8.33 -7.22
C GLN A 43 57.51 -7.64 -6.09
N ALA A 44 58.24 -7.08 -5.13
CA ALA A 44 57.70 -6.26 -4.04
C ALA A 44 56.94 -5.02 -4.53
N THR A 45 57.16 -4.61 -5.80
CA THR A 45 56.43 -3.55 -6.49
C THR A 45 54.99 -3.93 -6.85
N GLY A 46 54.60 -5.21 -6.73
CA GLY A 46 53.26 -5.71 -7.01
C GLY A 46 53.04 -6.17 -8.46
N ALA A 47 54.09 -6.61 -9.14
CA ALA A 47 54.03 -7.10 -10.52
C ALA A 47 55.03 -8.24 -10.75
N PHE A 48 54.84 -9.02 -11.81
CA PHE A 48 55.79 -10.02 -12.25
C PHE A 48 56.99 -9.39 -12.95
N ARG A 49 58.19 -9.87 -12.63
CA ARG A 49 59.44 -9.45 -13.29
C ARG A 49 59.42 -9.83 -14.78
N ALA A 50 60.03 -9.01 -15.62
CA ALA A 50 60.27 -9.37 -17.02
C ALA A 50 61.48 -10.31 -17.17
N GLY A 51 61.49 -11.15 -18.21
CA GLY A 51 62.65 -11.98 -18.55
C GLY A 51 62.37 -13.49 -18.57
N GLU A 52 61.25 -13.91 -17.99
CA GLU A 52 60.79 -15.31 -17.96
C GLU A 52 59.49 -15.51 -18.77
N GLY A 53 59.08 -16.76 -18.88
CA GLY A 53 58.05 -17.25 -19.79
C GLY A 53 56.61 -17.19 -19.27
N GLU A 54 55.70 -17.46 -20.19
CA GLU A 54 54.28 -17.68 -19.94
C GLU A 54 53.85 -18.88 -20.78
N THR A 55 53.02 -19.74 -20.23
CA THR A 55 52.30 -20.79 -20.98
C THR A 55 50.82 -20.73 -20.62
N TYR A 56 49.96 -21.33 -21.43
CA TYR A 56 48.52 -21.24 -21.27
C TYR A 56 47.85 -22.59 -21.43
N TRP A 57 46.76 -22.76 -20.68
CA TRP A 57 45.79 -23.81 -20.88
C TRP A 57 44.51 -23.20 -21.45
N ASP A 58 44.24 -23.54 -22.71
CA ASP A 58 43.02 -23.14 -23.41
C ASP A 58 41.94 -24.21 -23.18
N VAL A 59 40.84 -23.82 -22.54
CA VAL A 59 39.73 -24.72 -22.28
C VAL A 59 38.87 -24.80 -23.53
N ASP A 60 39.10 -25.84 -24.34
CA ASP A 60 38.42 -26.06 -25.62
C ASP A 60 37.08 -26.82 -25.49
N ARG A 61 36.83 -27.40 -24.32
CA ARG A 61 35.64 -28.20 -23.99
C ARG A 61 35.33 -28.10 -22.49
N PHE A 62 34.15 -28.54 -22.09
CA PHE A 62 33.83 -28.67 -20.67
C PHE A 62 34.81 -29.61 -19.95
N VAL A 63 35.36 -29.16 -18.83
CA VAL A 63 36.29 -29.93 -17.99
C VAL A 63 35.72 -30.03 -16.58
N PRO A 64 35.39 -31.23 -16.09
CA PRO A 64 34.83 -31.39 -14.75
C PRO A 64 35.88 -31.07 -13.67
N ALA A 65 35.40 -30.71 -12.49
CA ALA A 65 36.25 -30.61 -11.31
C ALA A 65 36.94 -31.97 -11.03
N GLY A 66 38.16 -31.91 -10.52
CA GLY A 66 39.03 -33.04 -10.25
C GLY A 66 39.86 -33.54 -11.43
N THR A 67 39.82 -32.83 -12.57
CA THR A 67 40.65 -33.18 -13.73
C THR A 67 42.09 -32.71 -13.50
N VAL A 68 43.06 -33.62 -13.66
CA VAL A 68 44.48 -33.27 -13.64
C VAL A 68 44.99 -33.06 -15.05
N VAL A 69 45.67 -31.94 -15.28
CA VAL A 69 46.25 -31.54 -16.56
C VAL A 69 47.74 -31.30 -16.37
N ALA A 70 48.55 -31.89 -17.26
CA ALA A 70 49.99 -31.67 -17.29
C ALA A 70 50.35 -30.72 -18.45
N LEU A 71 51.18 -29.72 -18.16
CA LEU A 71 51.67 -28.76 -19.14
C LEU A 71 53.20 -28.75 -19.17
N THR A 72 53.72 -28.35 -20.33
CA THR A 72 55.14 -28.08 -20.57
C THR A 72 55.27 -26.71 -21.20
N GLY A 73 56.49 -26.19 -21.33
CA GLY A 73 56.77 -24.97 -22.10
C GLY A 73 57.11 -23.73 -21.27
N LEU A 74 57.15 -23.84 -19.94
CA LEU A 74 57.87 -22.90 -19.09
C LEU A 74 59.36 -23.29 -19.03
N GLY A 75 60.22 -22.29 -18.89
CA GLY A 75 61.67 -22.46 -18.88
C GLY A 75 62.18 -22.82 -17.50
N LEU A 76 61.66 -23.92 -16.93
CA LEU A 76 61.80 -24.11 -15.49
C LEU A 76 63.23 -24.42 -15.05
N ASP A 77 63.79 -23.59 -14.18
CA ASP A 77 65.16 -23.72 -13.72
C ASP A 77 65.31 -24.84 -12.66
N PRO A 78 66.34 -25.71 -12.77
CA PRO A 78 66.52 -26.81 -11.82
C PRO A 78 66.72 -26.32 -10.37
N GLY A 79 65.73 -26.59 -9.52
CA GLY A 79 65.85 -26.50 -8.06
C GLY A 79 65.56 -25.16 -7.40
N ALA A 80 65.14 -24.13 -8.14
CA ALA A 80 64.68 -22.87 -7.56
C ALA A 80 63.83 -22.10 -8.58
N ASP A 81 62.55 -22.46 -8.65
CA ASP A 81 61.60 -21.82 -9.57
C ASP A 81 60.22 -21.72 -8.91
N SER A 82 59.39 -20.78 -9.37
CA SER A 82 58.00 -20.64 -8.97
C SER A 82 57.10 -20.70 -10.17
N VAL A 83 55.99 -21.43 -10.08
CA VAL A 83 54.91 -21.34 -11.07
C VAL A 83 53.72 -20.67 -10.41
N VAL A 84 53.23 -19.59 -11.02
CA VAL A 84 52.01 -18.91 -10.59
C VAL A 84 50.95 -19.02 -11.68
N ALA A 85 49.77 -19.53 -11.29
CA ALA A 85 48.60 -19.65 -12.14
C ALA A 85 47.66 -18.45 -11.94
N PHE A 86 47.08 -17.92 -13.01
CA PHE A 86 46.13 -16.81 -12.97
C PHE A 86 45.18 -16.81 -14.19
N VAL A 87 44.07 -16.08 -14.09
CA VAL A 87 43.14 -15.88 -15.21
C VAL A 87 43.57 -14.68 -16.04
N GLY A 88 43.42 -14.75 -17.36
CA GLY A 88 43.74 -13.65 -18.26
C GLY A 88 45.21 -13.64 -18.70
N VAL A 89 45.78 -12.47 -18.96
CA VAL A 89 47.14 -12.29 -19.50
C VAL A 89 47.96 -11.34 -18.63
N LEU A 90 49.28 -11.31 -18.81
CA LEU A 90 50.11 -10.27 -18.21
C LEU A 90 50.03 -8.98 -19.05
N ALA A 91 49.71 -7.88 -18.38
CA ALA A 91 49.86 -6.55 -18.96
C ALA A 91 51.35 -6.24 -19.21
N PRO A 92 51.68 -5.26 -20.07
CA PRO A 92 53.07 -4.91 -20.38
C PRO A 92 53.93 -4.49 -19.18
N ASP A 93 53.30 -4.07 -18.09
CA ASP A 93 53.94 -3.71 -16.83
C ASP A 93 54.15 -4.90 -15.88
N GLY A 94 53.78 -6.12 -16.30
CA GLY A 94 53.91 -7.35 -15.51
C GLY A 94 52.74 -7.61 -14.57
N THR A 95 51.69 -6.78 -14.58
CA THR A 95 50.51 -7.02 -13.73
C THR A 95 49.54 -8.02 -14.39
N PRO A 96 48.96 -8.97 -13.63
CA PRO A 96 47.92 -9.84 -14.16
C PRO A 96 46.63 -9.05 -14.40
N THR A 97 45.96 -9.29 -15.53
CA THR A 97 44.70 -8.59 -15.87
C THR A 97 43.51 -9.05 -15.04
N ASP A 98 43.61 -10.21 -14.39
CA ASP A 98 42.56 -10.81 -13.57
C ASP A 98 43.19 -11.58 -12.39
N SER A 99 42.40 -12.47 -11.79
CA SER A 99 42.65 -13.08 -10.50
C SER A 99 43.78 -14.11 -10.55
N LEU A 100 44.69 -14.01 -9.59
CA LEU A 100 45.63 -15.08 -9.28
C LEU A 100 44.87 -16.29 -8.71
N LEU A 101 45.32 -17.49 -9.08
CA LEU A 101 44.64 -18.74 -8.77
C LEU A 101 45.42 -19.58 -7.76
N PHE A 102 46.70 -19.84 -8.00
CA PHE A 102 47.53 -20.65 -7.10
C PHE A 102 49.02 -20.40 -7.37
N GLY A 103 49.86 -20.53 -6.34
CA GLY A 103 51.32 -20.42 -6.46
C GLY A 103 52.04 -21.68 -5.98
N LEU A 104 53.09 -22.09 -6.68
CA LEU A 104 54.02 -23.12 -6.21
C LEU A 104 55.44 -22.58 -6.28
N HIS A 105 56.25 -22.82 -5.25
CA HIS A 105 57.67 -22.44 -5.25
C HIS A 105 58.59 -23.58 -4.79
N LEU A 106 59.57 -23.96 -5.62
CA LEU A 106 60.53 -25.06 -5.38
C LEU A 106 61.80 -24.64 -4.64
N GLY A 107 62.07 -23.34 -4.50
CA GLY A 107 63.31 -22.82 -3.90
C GLY A 107 63.38 -22.86 -2.36
N GLY A 108 62.32 -23.34 -1.70
CA GLY A 108 62.15 -23.23 -0.25
C GLY A 108 61.01 -22.26 0.09
N PRO A 109 61.10 -21.46 1.16
CA PRO A 109 60.05 -20.49 1.47
C PRO A 109 60.04 -19.35 0.44
N TRP A 110 58.85 -18.82 0.13
CA TRP A 110 58.69 -17.63 -0.69
C TRP A 110 59.52 -16.45 -0.16
N GLU A 111 60.22 -15.75 -1.05
CA GLU A 111 61.00 -14.58 -0.70
C GLU A 111 60.12 -13.34 -0.51
N THR A 112 60.75 -12.21 -0.15
CA THR A 112 60.06 -10.91 -0.07
C THR A 112 60.01 -10.18 -1.39
N ASP A 113 60.88 -10.53 -2.35
CA ASP A 113 61.03 -9.86 -3.64
C ASP A 113 61.72 -10.78 -4.66
N ALA A 114 61.37 -10.64 -5.93
CA ALA A 114 62.01 -11.36 -7.03
C ALA A 114 63.21 -10.58 -7.56
N THR A 115 64.41 -11.07 -7.27
CA THR A 115 65.69 -10.42 -7.61
C THR A 115 66.52 -11.15 -8.66
N SER A 116 66.12 -12.37 -9.02
CA SER A 116 66.76 -13.25 -10.00
C SER A 116 65.71 -14.13 -10.70
N ASP A 117 66.15 -14.93 -11.66
CA ASP A 117 65.36 -15.96 -12.35
C ASP A 117 65.01 -17.16 -11.45
N THR A 118 65.28 -17.07 -10.14
CA THR A 118 65.12 -18.19 -9.20
C THR A 118 64.51 -17.78 -7.87
N THR A 119 64.08 -16.53 -7.74
CA THR A 119 63.52 -15.95 -6.51
C THR A 119 62.18 -15.33 -6.82
N SER A 120 61.21 -15.49 -5.91
CA SER A 120 59.85 -15.01 -6.12
C SER A 120 59.22 -14.58 -4.81
N GLY A 121 58.67 -13.36 -4.79
CA GLY A 121 57.78 -12.94 -3.72
C GLY A 121 56.50 -13.78 -3.69
N LEU A 122 55.84 -13.90 -2.54
CA LEU A 122 54.45 -14.39 -2.52
C LEU A 122 53.51 -13.22 -2.87
N PRO A 123 52.74 -13.29 -3.97
CA PRO A 123 51.68 -12.31 -4.22
C PRO A 123 50.70 -12.27 -3.03
N PRO A 124 50.36 -11.10 -2.48
CA PRO A 124 49.54 -11.02 -1.27
C PRO A 124 48.16 -11.70 -1.38
N SER A 125 47.57 -11.73 -2.59
CA SER A 125 46.29 -12.39 -2.85
C SER A 125 46.37 -13.92 -2.92
N LEU A 126 47.58 -14.49 -2.95
CA LEU A 126 47.79 -15.94 -2.93
C LEU A 126 48.07 -16.50 -1.53
N ALA A 127 48.06 -15.68 -0.47
CA ALA A 127 48.19 -16.20 0.89
C ALA A 127 47.03 -17.15 1.23
N GLY A 128 47.33 -18.42 1.51
CA GLY A 128 46.37 -19.52 1.67
C GLY A 128 46.04 -20.29 0.37
N PHE A 129 46.68 -19.94 -0.75
CA PHE A 129 46.53 -20.55 -2.08
C PHE A 129 47.91 -20.80 -2.72
N GLU A 130 48.87 -21.20 -1.90
CA GLU A 130 50.25 -21.41 -2.28
C GLU A 130 50.82 -22.67 -1.65
N VAL A 131 51.90 -23.20 -2.23
CA VAL A 131 52.70 -24.25 -1.61
C VAL A 131 54.18 -24.07 -1.90
N ALA A 132 55.00 -24.39 -0.89
CA ALA A 132 56.44 -24.53 -0.99
C ALA A 132 56.82 -25.96 -0.56
N PRO A 133 56.73 -26.97 -1.45
CA PRO A 133 56.82 -28.38 -1.07
C PRO A 133 58.20 -28.79 -0.54
N GLY A 134 59.18 -27.90 -0.62
CA GLY A 134 60.54 -28.10 -0.10
C GLY A 134 61.55 -28.34 -1.22
N PRO A 135 62.82 -28.55 -0.85
CA PRO A 135 63.90 -28.69 -1.81
C PRO A 135 63.77 -29.99 -2.60
N GLY A 136 63.96 -29.89 -3.91
CA GLY A 136 64.03 -31.02 -4.81
C GLY A 136 63.87 -30.57 -6.25
N LEU A 137 64.41 -31.34 -7.20
CA LEU A 137 64.23 -31.04 -8.62
C LEU A 137 62.87 -31.51 -9.16
N ASP A 138 62.31 -32.59 -8.61
CA ASP A 138 60.98 -33.09 -8.96
C ASP A 138 60.10 -33.26 -7.72
N CYS A 139 58.94 -32.62 -7.71
CA CYS A 139 57.98 -32.70 -6.61
C CYS A 139 56.57 -33.04 -7.12
N ALA A 140 55.86 -33.88 -6.39
CA ALA A 140 54.44 -34.13 -6.62
C ALA A 140 53.67 -34.29 -5.31
N TYR A 141 52.41 -33.84 -5.33
CA TYR A 141 51.46 -34.03 -4.25
C TYR A 141 51.14 -35.51 -4.07
N ALA A 142 51.22 -35.98 -2.82
CA ALA A 142 51.03 -37.37 -2.41
C ALA A 142 49.90 -37.54 -1.36
N GLY A 143 49.20 -36.46 -1.02
CA GLY A 143 48.13 -36.46 -0.03
C GLY A 143 46.76 -36.92 -0.57
N PRO A 144 45.68 -36.64 0.19
CA PRO A 144 44.31 -37.01 -0.17
C PRO A 144 43.84 -36.44 -1.52
N THR A 145 43.15 -37.25 -2.31
CA THR A 145 42.58 -36.86 -3.62
C THR A 145 41.05 -36.81 -3.63
N VAL A 146 40.41 -37.01 -2.48
CA VAL A 146 38.96 -36.99 -2.32
C VAL A 146 38.62 -35.99 -1.21
N GLY A 147 37.77 -35.03 -1.50
CA GLY A 147 37.38 -34.01 -0.53
C GLY A 147 36.65 -32.84 -1.17
N THR A 148 36.25 -31.89 -0.35
CA THR A 148 35.78 -30.60 -0.86
C THR A 148 36.94 -29.78 -1.39
N ARG A 149 36.66 -28.78 -2.23
CA ARG A 149 37.67 -27.82 -2.71
C ARG A 149 38.48 -27.21 -1.57
N SER A 150 37.82 -26.75 -0.50
CA SER A 150 38.49 -26.17 0.68
C SER A 150 39.47 -27.14 1.37
N VAL A 151 39.05 -28.39 1.58
CA VAL A 151 39.89 -29.44 2.19
C VAL A 151 41.06 -29.81 1.29
N LEU A 152 40.83 -29.95 -0.01
CA LEU A 152 41.87 -30.30 -0.97
C LEU A 152 42.88 -29.16 -1.15
N LEU A 153 42.44 -27.89 -1.19
CA LEU A 153 43.35 -26.74 -1.22
C LEU A 153 44.26 -26.69 0.00
N ALA A 154 43.70 -26.91 1.19
CA ALA A 154 44.48 -26.93 2.42
C ALA A 154 45.51 -28.06 2.43
N ALA A 155 45.15 -29.26 1.94
CA ALA A 155 46.07 -30.38 1.84
C ALA A 155 47.15 -30.15 0.77
N ILE A 156 46.79 -29.64 -0.40
CA ILE A 156 47.75 -29.32 -1.47
C ILE A 156 48.70 -28.19 -1.03
N GLY A 157 48.21 -27.24 -0.23
CA GLY A 157 49.00 -26.16 0.37
C GLY A 157 49.95 -26.61 1.49
N ASP A 158 49.80 -27.84 2.02
CA ASP A 158 50.66 -28.38 3.08
C ASP A 158 51.90 -29.06 2.48
N PRO A 159 53.12 -28.52 2.69
CA PRO A 159 54.35 -29.15 2.20
C PRO A 159 54.58 -30.58 2.70
N ALA A 160 54.00 -30.97 3.84
CA ALA A 160 54.12 -32.32 4.38
C ALA A 160 53.43 -33.39 3.51
N GLU A 161 52.46 -32.98 2.68
CA GLU A 161 51.73 -33.86 1.77
C GLU A 161 52.44 -34.02 0.41
N TRP A 162 53.66 -33.51 0.26
CA TRP A 162 54.43 -33.56 -0.98
C TRP A 162 55.63 -34.50 -0.88
N SER A 163 55.94 -35.15 -2.00
CA SER A 163 57.14 -35.96 -2.19
C SER A 163 58.05 -35.26 -3.19
N CYS A 164 59.26 -34.91 -2.76
CA CYS A 164 60.29 -34.29 -3.59
C CYS A 164 61.53 -35.20 -3.72
N SER A 165 62.15 -35.24 -4.90
CA SER A 165 63.37 -36.04 -5.16
C SER A 165 64.20 -35.46 -6.30
N ASP A 166 65.52 -35.53 -6.16
CA ASP A 166 66.47 -35.18 -7.21
C ASP A 166 66.80 -36.36 -8.14
N ALA A 167 66.49 -37.58 -7.70
CA ALA A 167 66.92 -38.81 -8.36
C ALA A 167 65.79 -39.52 -9.13
N THR A 168 64.54 -39.31 -8.70
CA THR A 168 63.39 -40.05 -9.20
C THR A 168 62.21 -39.10 -9.35
N ARG A 169 61.50 -39.16 -10.49
CA ARG A 169 60.31 -38.33 -10.72
C ARG A 169 59.10 -38.88 -9.95
N PRO A 170 58.59 -38.19 -8.91
CA PRO A 170 57.36 -38.58 -8.23
C PRO A 170 56.18 -38.44 -9.20
N ALA A 171 55.19 -39.34 -9.11
CA ALA A 171 54.03 -39.30 -9.99
C ALA A 171 52.96 -38.36 -9.42
N ALA A 172 52.46 -37.45 -10.25
CA ALA A 172 51.27 -36.66 -9.93
C ALA A 172 50.03 -37.58 -9.80
N PRO A 173 49.04 -37.20 -8.96
CA PRO A 173 47.75 -37.88 -8.95
C PRO A 173 47.11 -37.86 -10.34
N ALA A 174 46.41 -38.93 -10.71
CA ALA A 174 45.77 -39.04 -12.02
C ALA A 174 44.45 -38.24 -12.11
N ALA A 175 43.73 -38.12 -11.00
CA ALA A 175 42.46 -37.41 -10.86
C ALA A 175 42.14 -37.18 -9.38
N PHE A 176 41.22 -36.25 -9.13
CA PHE A 176 40.63 -36.00 -7.82
C PHE A 176 39.12 -36.24 -7.88
N THR A 177 38.52 -36.55 -6.73
CA THR A 177 37.07 -36.46 -6.53
C THR A 177 36.82 -35.19 -5.73
N VAL A 178 36.34 -34.16 -6.41
CA VAL A 178 36.12 -32.84 -5.81
C VAL A 178 34.63 -32.67 -5.56
N TYR A 179 34.26 -32.54 -4.29
CA TYR A 179 32.92 -32.17 -3.89
C TYR A 179 32.79 -30.64 -3.86
N ALA A 180 31.64 -30.15 -4.29
CA ALA A 180 31.25 -28.76 -4.09
C ALA A 180 31.06 -28.48 -2.58
N ASP A 181 31.69 -27.41 -2.10
CA ASP A 181 31.45 -26.88 -0.77
C ASP A 181 29.98 -26.41 -0.64
N LEU A 182 29.48 -26.30 0.59
CA LEU A 182 28.19 -25.66 0.84
C LEU A 182 28.15 -24.25 0.19
N GLY A 183 26.98 -23.89 -0.36
CA GLY A 183 26.80 -22.62 -1.06
C GLY A 183 27.40 -22.56 -2.47
N ARG A 184 27.97 -23.67 -2.98
CA ARG A 184 28.47 -23.79 -4.35
C ARG A 184 27.52 -24.54 -5.26
N GLY A 185 27.67 -24.30 -6.56
CA GLY A 185 26.84 -24.87 -7.61
C GLY A 185 26.91 -26.40 -7.65
N CYS A 186 25.78 -27.06 -7.92
CA CYS A 186 25.67 -28.50 -8.11
C CYS A 186 24.60 -28.82 -9.17
N GLY A 187 24.67 -30.00 -9.76
CA GLY A 187 23.60 -30.57 -10.59
C GLY A 187 22.79 -31.64 -9.89
N VAL A 188 23.44 -32.43 -9.02
CA VAL A 188 22.86 -33.53 -8.24
C VAL A 188 23.48 -33.63 -6.85
N ASP A 189 22.83 -34.32 -5.92
CA ASP A 189 23.30 -34.47 -4.52
C ASP A 189 24.72 -35.03 -4.42
N THR A 190 25.13 -35.91 -5.34
CA THR A 190 26.47 -36.51 -5.36
C THR A 190 27.59 -35.54 -5.73
N ASP A 191 27.25 -34.37 -6.26
CA ASP A 191 28.23 -33.31 -6.53
C ASP A 191 28.63 -32.59 -5.23
N CYS A 192 27.80 -32.68 -4.19
CA CYS A 192 28.00 -32.03 -2.90
C CYS A 192 28.81 -32.91 -1.94
N ALA A 193 29.38 -32.28 -0.91
CA ALA A 193 30.08 -32.97 0.15
C ALA A 193 29.19 -34.08 0.79
N PRO A 194 29.76 -35.20 1.27
CA PRO A 194 28.97 -36.24 1.91
C PRO A 194 28.07 -35.69 3.03
N GLY A 195 26.76 -35.92 2.93
CA GLY A 195 25.76 -35.41 3.87
C GLY A 195 25.16 -34.05 3.50
N ALA A 196 25.61 -33.41 2.42
CA ALA A 196 24.98 -32.24 1.81
C ALA A 196 24.07 -32.65 0.64
N PHE A 197 23.18 -31.74 0.26
CA PHE A 197 22.11 -31.97 -0.72
C PHE A 197 22.09 -30.87 -1.76
N CYS A 198 21.83 -31.21 -3.01
CA CYS A 198 21.73 -30.24 -4.08
C CYS A 198 20.32 -29.67 -4.15
N ALA A 199 20.13 -28.44 -3.66
CA ALA A 199 18.87 -27.73 -3.74
C ALA A 199 19.00 -26.49 -4.62
N TYR A 200 18.16 -26.41 -5.66
CA TYR A 200 18.15 -25.31 -6.64
C TYR A 200 19.51 -25.06 -7.30
N GLY A 201 20.26 -26.14 -7.51
CA GLY A 201 21.59 -26.08 -8.09
C GLY A 201 22.66 -25.55 -7.15
N VAL A 202 22.44 -25.56 -5.83
CA VAL A 202 23.47 -25.29 -4.82
C VAL A 202 23.50 -26.34 -3.71
N CYS A 203 24.70 -26.62 -3.20
CA CYS A 203 24.92 -27.55 -2.09
C CYS A 203 24.49 -26.96 -0.75
N CYS A 204 23.62 -27.69 -0.06
CA CYS A 204 22.99 -27.29 1.19
C CYS A 204 23.23 -28.31 2.29
N ASP A 205 23.29 -27.86 3.54
CA ASP A 205 23.60 -28.69 4.72
C ASP A 205 22.51 -29.70 5.10
N SER A 206 21.33 -29.57 4.49
CA SER A 206 20.19 -30.45 4.69
C SER A 206 19.31 -30.48 3.44
N GLU A 207 18.35 -31.42 3.40
CA GLU A 207 17.36 -31.53 2.32
C GLU A 207 16.46 -30.28 2.30
N CYS A 208 16.91 -29.19 1.66
CA CYS A 208 16.09 -28.02 1.38
C CYS A 208 15.03 -28.35 0.33
N ARG A 209 14.04 -29.15 0.73
CA ARG A 209 12.96 -29.61 -0.14
C ARG A 209 12.15 -28.40 -0.63
N ARG A 210 12.22 -28.11 -1.92
CA ARG A 210 10.99 -27.90 -2.68
C ARG A 210 10.70 -29.14 -3.50
N ALA A 211 9.66 -29.84 -3.10
CA ALA A 211 8.89 -30.63 -4.05
C ALA A 211 7.41 -30.74 -3.67
N GLU A 212 6.96 -30.05 -2.61
CA GLU A 212 5.55 -29.97 -2.26
C GLU A 212 5.18 -28.51 -2.04
N ALA A 213 4.14 -28.04 -2.73
CA ALA A 213 3.52 -26.76 -2.45
C ALA A 213 3.21 -26.67 -0.96
N GLY A 214 3.66 -25.62 -0.26
CA GLY A 214 3.47 -25.48 1.18
C GLY A 214 4.73 -25.44 2.06
N HIS A 215 5.94 -25.43 1.50
CA HIS A 215 7.18 -25.27 2.29
C HIS A 215 7.86 -23.91 2.07
N CYS A 216 8.50 -23.40 3.13
CA CYS A 216 9.19 -22.11 3.19
C CYS A 216 10.67 -22.25 3.55
N LEU A 217 11.32 -23.26 2.99
CA LEU A 217 12.76 -23.46 3.12
C LEU A 217 13.47 -23.06 1.83
N THR A 218 14.55 -22.30 1.97
CA THR A 218 15.50 -22.03 0.89
C THR A 218 16.90 -22.39 1.35
N CYS A 219 17.71 -22.84 0.40
CA CYS A 219 19.14 -22.79 0.59
C CYS A 219 19.56 -21.32 0.52
N ASP A 220 20.28 -20.85 1.52
CA ASP A 220 20.70 -19.45 1.56
C ASP A 220 21.68 -19.14 0.40
N PHE A 221 21.30 -18.18 -0.45
CA PHE A 221 22.13 -17.59 -1.50
C PHE A 221 22.67 -16.19 -1.10
N GLY A 222 22.53 -15.81 0.16
CA GLY A 222 23.12 -14.62 0.75
C GLY A 222 22.10 -13.53 1.05
N GLY A 223 21.61 -13.53 2.29
CA GLY A 223 21.48 -12.28 3.05
C GLY A 223 22.79 -11.99 3.80
N PHE A 224 23.68 -11.19 3.20
CA PHE A 224 24.96 -10.66 3.75
C PHE A 224 26.07 -11.65 4.17
N ASP A 225 25.90 -12.97 4.12
CA ASP A 225 27.03 -13.92 4.17
C ASP A 225 27.12 -14.73 2.87
N PRO A 226 28.20 -14.60 2.08
CA PRO A 226 28.34 -15.37 0.85
C PRO A 226 28.58 -16.86 1.18
N ARG A 227 27.66 -17.72 0.73
CA ARG A 227 27.91 -19.16 0.46
C ARG A 227 27.97 -20.09 1.68
N THR A 228 27.11 -19.93 2.70
CA THR A 228 27.06 -20.90 3.80
C THR A 228 26.35 -22.20 3.44
N GLY A 229 25.50 -22.19 2.39
CA GLY A 229 24.68 -23.36 2.01
C GLY A 229 23.82 -23.87 3.17
N HIS A 230 23.37 -22.98 4.05
CA HIS A 230 22.51 -23.34 5.16
C HIS A 230 21.05 -23.39 4.69
N CYS A 231 20.30 -24.40 5.14
CA CYS A 231 18.87 -24.44 4.93
C CYS A 231 18.12 -23.61 5.97
N GLY A 232 17.44 -22.56 5.54
CA GLY A 232 16.73 -21.65 6.44
C GLY A 232 15.37 -21.18 5.91
N PRO A 233 14.62 -20.44 6.73
CA PRO A 233 13.36 -19.81 6.32
C PRO A 233 13.56 -18.92 5.10
N ALA A 234 12.69 -19.08 4.11
CA ALA A 234 12.68 -18.26 2.92
C ALA A 234 12.18 -16.84 3.20
N PRO A 235 12.63 -15.82 2.46
CA PRO A 235 12.25 -14.43 2.69
C PRO A 235 10.75 -14.19 2.46
N THR A 236 10.24 -13.08 3.00
CA THR A 236 8.80 -12.73 2.90
C THR A 236 8.29 -12.45 1.49
N THR A 237 9.19 -12.32 0.52
CA THR A 237 8.85 -12.18 -0.90
C THR A 237 8.68 -13.54 -1.59
N GLN A 238 9.02 -14.64 -0.92
CA GLN A 238 8.95 -15.97 -1.49
C GLN A 238 7.50 -16.46 -1.48
N LEU A 239 6.92 -16.59 -2.68
CA LEU A 239 5.66 -17.28 -2.90
C LEU A 239 5.78 -18.76 -2.51
N CYS A 240 4.92 -19.24 -1.60
CA CYS A 240 4.88 -20.63 -1.14
C CYS A 240 3.59 -21.36 -1.48
N ARG A 241 2.50 -20.63 -1.74
CA ARG A 241 1.24 -21.15 -2.29
C ARG A 241 0.64 -20.16 -3.28
N THR A 242 0.27 -20.64 -4.46
CA THR A 242 -0.47 -19.83 -5.44
C THR A 242 -1.94 -19.76 -5.04
N GLY A 243 -2.55 -18.58 -5.15
CA GLY A 243 -4.01 -18.42 -5.04
C GLY A 243 -4.74 -19.18 -6.15
N ARG A 244 -5.86 -19.81 -5.82
CA ARG A 244 -6.69 -20.63 -6.72
C ARG A 244 -7.95 -19.92 -7.23
N GLY A 245 -8.13 -18.64 -6.91
CA GLY A 245 -9.22 -17.79 -7.37
C GLY A 245 -9.06 -16.36 -6.88
N VAL A 246 -9.97 -15.44 -7.26
CA VAL A 246 -9.88 -14.02 -6.88
C VAL A 246 -10.11 -13.78 -5.37
N CYS A 247 -10.73 -14.74 -4.68
CA CYS A 247 -10.94 -14.73 -3.23
C CYS A 247 -9.88 -15.53 -2.46
N ASP A 248 -8.87 -16.05 -3.14
CA ASP A 248 -7.78 -16.83 -2.53
C ASP A 248 -6.44 -16.12 -2.81
N PRO A 249 -5.93 -15.34 -1.84
CA PRO A 249 -4.69 -14.62 -2.01
C PRO A 249 -3.51 -15.59 -2.14
N MET A 250 -2.43 -15.09 -2.74
CA MET A 250 -1.16 -15.80 -2.77
C MET A 250 -0.49 -15.78 -1.39
N ASP A 251 -0.10 -16.95 -0.88
CA ASP A 251 0.65 -17.03 0.38
C ASP A 251 2.14 -16.89 0.15
N HIS A 252 2.72 -16.02 0.97
CA HIS A 252 4.14 -15.79 1.03
C HIS A 252 4.70 -16.34 2.33
N CYS A 253 5.96 -16.72 2.33
CA CYS A 253 6.67 -17.07 3.55
C CYS A 253 6.68 -15.88 4.53
N ASP A 254 6.82 -16.14 5.81
CA ASP A 254 6.87 -15.11 6.86
C ASP A 254 8.31 -14.68 7.23
N GLY A 255 9.32 -15.33 6.62
CA GLY A 255 10.73 -15.10 6.94
C GLY A 255 11.23 -15.79 8.21
N VAL A 256 10.39 -16.60 8.86
CA VAL A 256 10.69 -17.20 10.18
C VAL A 256 10.35 -18.70 10.21
N GLY A 257 9.17 -19.08 9.72
CA GLY A 257 8.69 -20.45 9.66
C GLY A 257 9.28 -21.24 8.50
N THR A 258 9.34 -22.56 8.69
CA THR A 258 9.78 -23.51 7.66
C THR A 258 8.64 -24.02 6.78
N GLU A 259 7.39 -23.77 7.20
CA GLU A 259 6.17 -24.13 6.49
C GLU A 259 5.51 -22.87 5.93
N CYS A 260 4.81 -23.02 4.82
CA CYS A 260 3.97 -21.96 4.27
C CYS A 260 2.84 -21.65 5.27
N PRO A 261 2.48 -20.37 5.45
CA PRO A 261 1.36 -20.01 6.31
C PRO A 261 0.09 -20.80 5.96
N VAL A 262 -0.80 -20.92 6.94
CA VAL A 262 -2.09 -21.60 6.74
C VAL A 262 -2.83 -20.95 5.59
N ASN A 263 -3.54 -21.74 4.77
CA ASN A 263 -4.30 -21.17 3.66
C ASN A 263 -5.47 -20.35 4.20
N VAL A 264 -5.54 -19.08 3.81
CA VAL A 264 -6.60 -18.16 4.23
C VAL A 264 -7.32 -17.64 3.00
N VAL A 265 -8.64 -17.78 2.96
CA VAL A 265 -9.50 -17.13 1.96
C VAL A 265 -9.88 -15.71 2.41
N LEU A 266 -10.09 -14.79 1.46
CA LEU A 266 -10.50 -13.41 1.76
C LEU A 266 -11.84 -13.37 2.50
N GLY A 267 -11.95 -12.47 3.47
CA GLY A 267 -13.12 -12.38 4.36
C GLY A 267 -14.40 -11.91 3.66
N ALA A 268 -15.54 -12.13 4.33
CA ALA A 268 -16.92 -12.02 3.82
C ALA A 268 -17.41 -10.62 3.35
N GLU A 269 -16.50 -9.67 3.17
CA GLU A 269 -16.79 -8.28 2.78
C GLU A 269 -15.81 -7.79 1.70
N THR A 270 -14.92 -8.66 1.22
CA THR A 270 -13.92 -8.31 0.22
C THR A 270 -14.55 -8.36 -1.16
N VAL A 271 -14.67 -7.20 -1.82
CA VAL A 271 -15.22 -7.11 -3.17
C VAL A 271 -14.31 -7.85 -4.15
N CYS A 272 -14.83 -8.89 -4.79
CA CYS A 272 -14.12 -9.73 -5.76
C CYS A 272 -14.56 -9.47 -7.21
N ARG A 273 -15.74 -8.87 -7.40
CA ARG A 273 -16.15 -8.22 -8.66
C ARG A 273 -16.81 -6.89 -8.32
N ALA A 274 -16.32 -5.83 -8.96
CA ALA A 274 -16.92 -4.51 -8.82
C ALA A 274 -18.25 -4.44 -9.59
N SER A 275 -19.17 -3.59 -9.12
CA SER A 275 -20.40 -3.25 -9.83
C SER A 275 -20.10 -2.68 -11.22
N ALA A 276 -20.75 -3.21 -12.26
CA ALA A 276 -20.67 -2.66 -13.62
C ALA A 276 -21.78 -1.64 -13.94
N GLY A 277 -22.73 -1.41 -13.04
CA GLY A 277 -23.84 -0.47 -13.23
C GLY A 277 -24.80 -0.42 -12.04
N GLY A 278 -25.74 0.54 -12.06
CA GLY A 278 -26.67 0.77 -10.94
C GLY A 278 -27.62 -0.39 -10.62
N CYS A 279 -27.74 -1.38 -11.51
CA CYS A 279 -28.51 -2.60 -11.30
C CYS A 279 -27.65 -3.85 -11.13
N ASP A 280 -26.34 -3.69 -11.06
CA ASP A 280 -25.37 -4.76 -10.96
C ASP A 280 -24.61 -4.64 -9.62
N PRO A 281 -25.05 -5.32 -8.56
CA PRO A 281 -24.40 -5.24 -7.25
C PRO A 281 -22.97 -5.82 -7.33
N PRO A 282 -22.01 -5.31 -6.52
CA PRO A 282 -20.71 -5.94 -6.41
C PRO A 282 -20.81 -7.28 -5.69
N GLU A 283 -20.11 -8.30 -6.16
CA GLU A 283 -19.95 -9.55 -5.42
C GLU A 283 -18.80 -9.43 -4.44
N VAL A 284 -19.06 -9.93 -3.25
CA VAL A 284 -18.10 -10.05 -2.16
C VAL A 284 -17.76 -11.51 -1.96
N CYS A 285 -16.50 -11.79 -1.63
CA CYS A 285 -16.12 -13.12 -1.15
C CYS A 285 -17.02 -13.52 0.03
N ASP A 286 -17.30 -14.81 0.19
CA ASP A 286 -18.16 -15.33 1.26
C ASP A 286 -17.37 -15.73 2.53
N GLY A 287 -16.04 -15.62 2.49
CA GLY A 287 -15.14 -16.08 3.56
C GLY A 287 -14.92 -17.59 3.61
N ALA A 288 -15.37 -18.35 2.61
CA ALA A 288 -15.24 -19.80 2.55
C ALA A 288 -14.75 -20.33 1.19
N SER A 289 -15.24 -19.75 0.10
CA SER A 289 -14.91 -20.08 -1.28
C SER A 289 -13.66 -19.33 -1.75
N VAL A 290 -12.85 -20.00 -2.58
CA VAL A 290 -11.71 -19.40 -3.30
C VAL A 290 -12.16 -18.59 -4.52
N ASP A 291 -13.34 -18.90 -5.03
CA ASP A 291 -13.97 -18.24 -6.16
C ASP A 291 -14.93 -17.16 -5.67
N CYS A 292 -15.00 -16.06 -6.42
CA CYS A 292 -16.05 -15.07 -6.24
C CYS A 292 -17.42 -15.72 -6.48
N PRO A 293 -18.47 -15.35 -5.72
CA PRO A 293 -19.83 -15.75 -6.05
C PRO A 293 -20.18 -15.44 -7.51
N ALA A 294 -21.13 -16.20 -8.06
CA ALA A 294 -21.60 -15.94 -9.41
C ALA A 294 -22.14 -14.50 -9.51
N ASP A 295 -21.85 -13.86 -10.64
CA ASP A 295 -22.38 -12.55 -11.01
C ASP A 295 -23.92 -12.58 -11.01
N VAL A 296 -24.55 -11.71 -10.22
CA VAL A 296 -26.00 -11.60 -10.13
C VAL A 296 -26.43 -10.17 -10.44
N ILE A 297 -27.15 -10.01 -11.55
CA ILE A 297 -27.86 -8.76 -11.87
C ILE A 297 -29.10 -8.65 -10.96
N SER A 298 -29.36 -7.45 -10.44
CA SER A 298 -30.54 -7.16 -9.62
C SER A 298 -31.83 -7.54 -10.37
N PRO A 299 -32.78 -8.22 -9.71
CA PRO A 299 -34.00 -8.66 -10.37
C PRO A 299 -34.83 -7.47 -10.85
N ALA A 300 -35.64 -7.71 -11.89
CA ALA A 300 -36.53 -6.70 -12.42
C ALA A 300 -37.48 -6.18 -11.32
N GLY A 301 -37.62 -4.85 -11.22
CA GLY A 301 -38.38 -4.19 -10.15
C GLY A 301 -37.54 -3.74 -8.94
N THR A 302 -36.24 -4.05 -8.88
CA THR A 302 -35.35 -3.50 -7.85
C THR A 302 -35.09 -2.03 -8.10
N VAL A 303 -35.31 -1.16 -7.11
CA VAL A 303 -35.05 0.28 -7.23
C VAL A 303 -33.55 0.53 -7.38
N CYS A 304 -33.15 1.17 -8.48
CA CYS A 304 -31.75 1.55 -8.74
C CYS A 304 -31.51 3.07 -8.67
N ARG A 305 -32.55 3.87 -8.81
CA ARG A 305 -32.57 5.29 -8.41
C ARG A 305 -33.92 5.59 -7.77
N ALA A 306 -33.89 6.01 -6.51
CA ALA A 306 -35.09 6.45 -5.81
C ALA A 306 -35.61 7.76 -6.40
N SER A 307 -36.94 7.96 -6.40
CA SER A 307 -37.51 9.24 -6.83
C SER A 307 -37.14 10.37 -5.87
N ARG A 308 -36.94 11.56 -6.43
CA ARG A 308 -36.59 12.81 -5.74
C ARG A 308 -37.80 13.69 -5.45
N GLY A 309 -39.01 13.23 -5.77
CA GLY A 309 -40.26 13.96 -5.55
C GLY A 309 -41.41 13.45 -6.44
N VAL A 310 -42.57 14.11 -6.35
CA VAL A 310 -43.79 13.71 -7.07
C VAL A 310 -43.69 13.83 -8.60
N CYS A 311 -42.74 14.63 -9.10
CA CYS A 311 -42.49 14.84 -10.53
C CYS A 311 -41.31 14.01 -11.05
N ASP A 312 -40.75 13.14 -10.23
CA ASP A 312 -39.61 12.30 -10.58
C ASP A 312 -40.04 10.84 -10.56
N VAL A 313 -39.75 10.10 -11.63
CA VAL A 313 -40.10 8.67 -11.70
C VAL A 313 -39.02 7.89 -10.98
N GLU A 314 -39.39 6.89 -10.19
CA GLU A 314 -38.41 5.95 -9.64
C GLU A 314 -37.96 4.96 -10.73
N GLU A 315 -36.65 4.83 -10.95
CA GLU A 315 -36.12 3.82 -11.87
C GLU A 315 -35.90 2.51 -11.16
N VAL A 316 -36.48 1.50 -11.77
CA VAL A 316 -36.32 0.11 -11.37
C VAL A 316 -35.52 -0.64 -12.42
N CYS A 317 -34.72 -1.59 -11.97
CA CYS A 317 -33.99 -2.50 -12.83
C CYS A 317 -34.95 -3.25 -13.74
N ALA A 318 -34.53 -3.46 -14.99
CA ALA A 318 -35.24 -4.29 -15.97
C ALA A 318 -34.71 -5.73 -16.03
N GLY A 319 -33.80 -6.11 -15.12
CA GLY A 319 -33.00 -7.33 -15.22
C GLY A 319 -31.76 -7.17 -16.11
N GLU A 320 -31.27 -5.93 -16.27
CA GLU A 320 -30.05 -5.58 -17.02
C GLU A 320 -29.06 -4.85 -16.10
N VAL A 321 -27.79 -4.75 -16.51
CA VAL A 321 -26.69 -4.16 -15.71
C VAL A 321 -26.90 -2.66 -15.44
N ALA A 322 -27.37 -1.93 -16.44
CA ALA A 322 -27.57 -0.49 -16.35
C ALA A 322 -28.91 -0.18 -15.67
N CYS A 323 -28.90 0.79 -14.76
CA CYS A 323 -30.13 1.45 -14.34
C CYS A 323 -30.69 2.26 -15.53
N PRO A 324 -32.02 2.26 -15.76
CA PRO A 324 -32.63 3.12 -16.77
C PRO A 324 -32.20 4.58 -16.62
N ALA A 325 -32.25 5.33 -17.72
CA ALA A 325 -32.01 6.77 -17.67
C ALA A 325 -33.08 7.44 -16.79
N ASP A 326 -32.65 8.47 -16.06
CA ASP A 326 -33.50 9.31 -15.22
C ASP A 326 -34.71 9.81 -16.02
N ALA A 327 -35.90 9.39 -15.60
CA ALA A 327 -37.17 9.73 -16.20
C ALA A 327 -37.95 10.65 -15.27
N THR A 328 -38.47 11.71 -15.84
CA THR A 328 -39.34 12.65 -15.13
C THR A 328 -40.79 12.37 -15.51
N VAL A 329 -41.71 12.72 -14.60
CA VAL A 329 -43.13 12.82 -14.95
C VAL A 329 -43.30 13.86 -16.07
N GLU A 330 -44.27 13.64 -16.96
CA GLU A 330 -44.51 14.52 -18.11
C GLU A 330 -44.74 15.97 -17.68
N ASP A 331 -44.09 16.91 -18.38
CA ASP A 331 -44.24 18.34 -18.11
C ASP A 331 -45.71 18.76 -18.26
N GLY A 332 -46.22 19.55 -17.31
CA GLY A 332 -47.63 19.94 -17.26
C GLY A 332 -48.53 18.99 -16.48
N THR A 333 -48.03 17.83 -16.01
CA THR A 333 -48.79 16.97 -15.09
C THR A 333 -49.02 17.69 -13.78
N ASP A 334 -50.26 17.73 -13.32
CA ASP A 334 -50.62 18.33 -12.03
C ASP A 334 -49.85 17.66 -10.90
N CYS A 335 -49.26 18.47 -10.04
CA CYS A 335 -48.52 18.04 -8.88
C CYS A 335 -48.80 19.01 -7.72
N ASP A 336 -48.66 18.50 -6.50
CA ASP A 336 -48.70 19.31 -5.30
C ASP A 336 -47.26 19.55 -4.84
N ASP A 337 -46.83 20.81 -4.80
CA ASP A 337 -45.51 21.20 -4.29
C ASP A 337 -45.48 21.29 -2.76
N GLY A 338 -46.59 20.97 -2.10
CA GLY A 338 -46.77 21.03 -0.66
C GLY A 338 -46.82 22.47 -0.13
N LEU A 339 -46.93 23.48 -1.00
CA LEU A 339 -47.09 24.87 -0.60
C LEU A 339 -48.58 25.20 -0.47
N VAL A 340 -48.96 25.72 0.69
CA VAL A 340 -50.37 26.00 1.03
C VAL A 340 -50.97 27.11 0.15
N CYS A 341 -50.12 27.99 -0.40
CA CYS A 341 -50.52 29.17 -1.16
C CYS A 341 -50.44 29.02 -2.68
N THR A 342 -50.44 27.78 -3.16
CA THR A 342 -50.51 27.43 -4.58
C THR A 342 -51.68 26.45 -4.79
N VAL A 343 -52.41 26.59 -5.91
CA VAL A 343 -53.59 25.73 -6.21
C VAL A 343 -53.39 24.82 -7.40
N SER A 344 -52.34 25.05 -8.17
CA SER A 344 -52.00 24.23 -9.33
C SER A 344 -50.51 24.41 -9.61
N SER A 345 -49.72 23.43 -9.15
CA SER A 345 -48.34 23.28 -9.56
C SER A 345 -48.29 22.21 -10.63
N SER A 346 -47.37 22.38 -11.57
CA SER A 346 -47.22 21.44 -12.67
C SER A 346 -45.78 20.96 -12.70
N CYS A 347 -45.60 19.69 -13.04
CA CYS A 347 -44.27 19.17 -13.27
C CYS A 347 -43.59 19.95 -14.38
N ALA A 348 -42.37 20.41 -14.10
CA ALA A 348 -41.49 21.04 -15.06
C ALA A 348 -40.07 20.53 -14.80
N THR A 349 -39.50 19.81 -15.76
CA THR A 349 -38.13 19.28 -15.66
C THR A 349 -37.88 18.39 -14.42
N GLY A 350 -38.87 17.59 -14.05
CA GLY A 350 -38.78 16.66 -12.90
C GLY A 350 -39.00 17.29 -11.53
N ILE A 351 -39.31 18.59 -11.49
CA ILE A 351 -39.60 19.33 -10.27
C ILE A 351 -41.05 19.79 -10.33
N CYS A 352 -41.76 19.68 -9.21
CA CYS A 352 -43.08 20.30 -9.09
C CYS A 352 -42.90 21.81 -8.95
N ALA A 353 -43.30 22.58 -9.96
CA ALA A 353 -43.14 24.02 -10.00
C ALA A 353 -44.49 24.71 -10.18
N GLY A 354 -44.82 25.66 -9.30
CA GLY A 354 -46.00 26.51 -9.41
C GLY A 354 -45.67 27.98 -9.20
N PRO A 355 -46.13 28.85 -10.11
CA PRO A 355 -46.59 30.16 -9.70
C PRO A 355 -48.02 30.35 -10.20
N VAL A 356 -48.95 29.53 -9.71
CA VAL A 356 -50.36 29.94 -9.66
C VAL A 356 -50.67 30.24 -8.20
N PRO A 357 -50.55 31.51 -7.77
CA PRO A 357 -50.96 31.92 -6.44
C PRO A 357 -52.40 31.49 -6.19
N LEU A 358 -52.66 30.92 -5.01
CA LEU A 358 -54.01 30.70 -4.52
C LEU A 358 -54.76 32.04 -4.53
N GLU A 359 -55.80 32.13 -5.36
CA GLU A 359 -56.68 33.30 -5.39
C GLU A 359 -57.53 33.34 -4.12
N CYS A 360 -57.42 34.43 -3.36
CA CYS A 360 -58.05 34.57 -2.06
C CYS A 360 -59.13 35.65 -2.02
N ASP A 361 -59.35 36.38 -3.11
CA ASP A 361 -60.40 37.41 -3.22
C ASP A 361 -61.79 36.83 -2.89
N ASP A 362 -62.36 37.28 -1.78
CA ASP A 362 -63.72 36.91 -1.34
C ASP A 362 -64.81 37.83 -1.89
N GLY A 363 -64.44 38.80 -2.71
CA GLY A 363 -65.31 39.80 -3.30
C GLY A 363 -65.77 40.88 -2.32
N ASP A 364 -65.28 40.90 -1.08
CA ASP A 364 -65.53 41.96 -0.12
C ASP A 364 -64.46 43.05 -0.23
N ARG A 365 -64.86 44.24 -0.70
CA ARG A 365 -63.97 45.40 -0.77
C ARG A 365 -63.46 45.88 0.61
N CYS A 366 -64.03 45.37 1.70
CA CYS A 366 -63.64 45.69 3.07
C CYS A 366 -62.75 44.63 3.72
N THR A 367 -62.28 43.65 2.97
CA THR A 367 -61.20 42.74 3.38
C THR A 367 -59.94 43.05 2.59
N THR A 368 -58.79 42.68 3.15
CA THR A 368 -57.53 42.57 2.43
C THR A 368 -57.21 41.10 2.32
N ASP A 369 -57.33 40.57 1.12
CA ASP A 369 -57.05 39.18 0.82
C ASP A 369 -55.55 38.95 0.71
N SER A 370 -55.06 37.97 1.45
CA SER A 370 -53.70 37.48 1.33
C SER A 370 -53.68 35.99 1.61
N CYS A 371 -52.60 35.31 1.21
CA CYS A 371 -52.40 33.92 1.57
C CYS A 371 -51.33 33.79 2.66
N SER A 372 -51.61 32.95 3.65
CA SER A 372 -50.70 32.62 4.75
C SER A 372 -50.26 31.17 4.67
N ASP A 373 -48.95 30.95 4.81
CA ASP A 373 -48.35 29.60 4.85
C ASP A 373 -48.86 28.75 6.04
N GLU A 374 -49.50 29.34 7.04
CA GLU A 374 -50.01 28.64 8.24
C GLU A 374 -51.49 28.23 8.14
N GLY A 375 -52.25 28.76 7.16
CA GLY A 375 -53.71 28.57 7.14
C GLY A 375 -54.44 28.79 5.81
N GLY A 376 -53.73 29.07 4.70
CA GLY A 376 -54.36 29.36 3.41
C GLY A 376 -54.86 30.80 3.33
N CYS A 377 -55.99 31.03 2.66
CA CYS A 377 -56.53 32.37 2.47
C CYS A 377 -56.90 33.04 3.80
N VAL A 378 -56.42 34.27 3.96
CA VAL A 378 -56.72 35.16 5.07
C VAL A 378 -57.32 36.45 4.52
N ASN A 379 -58.53 36.77 5.00
CA ASN A 379 -59.29 37.93 4.54
C ASN A 379 -59.35 38.92 5.71
N ALA A 380 -58.31 39.75 5.84
CA ALA A 380 -58.16 40.63 6.99
C ALA A 380 -59.06 41.86 6.84
N ALA A 381 -60.00 42.05 7.77
CA ALA A 381 -60.90 43.21 7.73
C ALA A 381 -60.13 44.55 7.72
N VAL A 382 -60.47 45.42 6.78
CA VAL A 382 -59.91 46.78 6.65
C VAL A 382 -60.61 47.68 7.65
N ALA A 383 -59.85 48.14 8.66
CA ALA A 383 -60.40 48.94 9.75
C ALA A 383 -61.05 50.24 9.25
N GLY A 384 -62.35 50.40 9.53
CA GLY A 384 -63.13 51.57 9.13
C GLY A 384 -63.69 51.50 7.70
N CYS A 385 -63.49 50.41 6.96
CA CYS A 385 -64.25 50.15 5.74
C CYS A 385 -65.65 49.61 6.10
N CYS A 386 -66.64 49.95 5.29
CA CYS A 386 -68.03 49.52 5.45
C CYS A 386 -68.66 49.26 4.08
N ALA A 387 -69.59 48.32 3.99
CA ALA A 387 -70.44 48.10 2.80
C ALA A 387 -71.80 48.81 2.95
N ALA A 388 -72.30 48.93 4.18
CA ALA A 388 -73.55 49.57 4.55
C ALA A 388 -73.42 50.31 5.89
N ASP A 389 -74.38 51.19 6.18
CA ASP A 389 -74.45 51.95 7.45
C ASP A 389 -74.35 51.05 8.69
N ALA A 390 -74.92 49.83 8.62
CA ALA A 390 -74.87 48.86 9.72
C ALA A 390 -73.47 48.32 10.04
N ASP A 391 -72.51 48.39 9.12
CA ASP A 391 -71.13 47.94 9.36
C ASP A 391 -70.32 48.94 10.18
N CYS A 392 -70.86 50.15 10.38
CA CYS A 392 -70.24 51.25 11.11
C CYS A 392 -70.74 51.39 12.55
N ASP A 393 -71.48 50.41 13.08
CA ASP A 393 -72.01 50.41 14.44
C ASP A 393 -70.88 50.45 15.48
N ASP A 394 -70.70 51.59 16.14
CA ASP A 394 -69.73 51.79 17.21
C ASP A 394 -70.30 51.44 18.61
N GLY A 395 -71.56 50.96 18.65
CA GLY A 395 -72.29 50.61 19.86
C GLY A 395 -72.76 51.80 20.69
N ASP A 396 -72.54 53.04 20.21
CA ASP A 396 -73.04 54.25 20.84
C ASP A 396 -74.38 54.66 20.20
N ALA A 397 -75.47 54.44 20.93
CA ALA A 397 -76.81 54.86 20.49
C ALA A 397 -76.94 56.38 20.23
N CYS A 398 -75.92 57.18 20.58
CA CYS A 398 -75.89 58.63 20.38
C CYS A 398 -75.20 59.08 19.08
N THR A 399 -74.58 58.16 18.34
CA THR A 399 -73.91 58.43 17.06
C THR A 399 -74.77 57.88 15.91
N ARG A 400 -74.57 58.41 14.70
CA ARG A 400 -75.17 57.83 13.50
C ARG A 400 -74.13 57.00 12.78
N ASP A 401 -74.39 55.70 12.71
CA ASP A 401 -73.64 54.76 11.87
C ASP A 401 -73.96 55.10 10.41
N ALA A 402 -72.98 55.65 9.71
CA ALA A 402 -73.14 56.05 8.32
C ALA A 402 -71.92 55.58 7.53
N CYS A 403 -72.17 54.73 6.55
CA CYS A 403 -71.17 54.35 5.59
C CYS A 403 -71.10 55.41 4.51
N GLY A 404 -69.94 56.06 4.40
CA GLY A 404 -69.71 57.08 3.40
C GLY A 404 -69.82 56.51 1.99
N ALA A 405 -70.13 57.38 1.02
CA ALA A 405 -70.16 57.00 -0.40
C ALA A 405 -68.76 56.60 -0.93
N ASP A 406 -67.70 56.94 -0.20
CA ASP A 406 -66.31 56.52 -0.40
C ASP A 406 -66.01 55.13 0.19
N GLY A 407 -66.99 54.49 0.86
CA GLY A 407 -66.88 53.14 1.39
C GLY A 407 -66.23 53.03 2.77
N TRP A 408 -66.06 54.17 3.46
CA TRP A 408 -65.48 54.26 4.80
C TRP A 408 -66.50 54.78 5.80
N CYS A 409 -66.43 54.31 7.04
CA CYS A 409 -67.27 54.79 8.12
C CYS A 409 -67.03 56.27 8.36
N ALA A 410 -68.09 57.06 8.25
CA ALA A 410 -68.04 58.46 8.54
C ALA A 410 -67.74 58.69 10.03
N PRO A 411 -67.01 59.75 10.40
CA PRO A 411 -66.79 60.08 11.80
C PRO A 411 -68.13 60.32 12.51
N PRO A 412 -68.28 59.88 13.78
CA PRO A 412 -69.57 59.87 14.46
C PRO A 412 -70.15 61.27 14.59
N ALA A 413 -71.31 61.49 13.97
CA ALA A 413 -72.10 62.70 14.13
C ALA A 413 -73.13 62.47 15.26
N GLN A 414 -73.07 63.27 16.34
CA GLN A 414 -74.01 63.15 17.48
C GLN A 414 -75.43 63.56 17.09
N VAL A 415 -76.45 62.77 17.44
CA VAL A 415 -77.86 63.05 17.08
C VAL A 415 -78.82 63.15 18.29
N CYS A 416 -78.38 62.95 19.52
CA CYS A 416 -79.29 63.06 20.67
C CYS A 416 -79.49 64.50 21.16
N ALA A 417 -80.69 65.04 20.97
CA ALA A 417 -81.19 66.23 21.66
C ALA A 417 -82.58 65.95 22.29
N ASP A 418 -82.63 65.88 23.62
CA ASP A 418 -83.87 65.71 24.41
C ASP A 418 -84.75 66.97 24.38
N ALA A 419 -85.92 66.90 23.72
CA ALA A 419 -87.12 67.68 24.06
C ALA A 419 -88.34 67.33 23.15
N ALA A 420 -89.17 66.35 23.56
CA ALA A 420 -90.62 66.34 23.26
C ALA A 420 -91.35 65.23 24.06
N ILE A 421 -91.88 65.58 25.23
CA ILE A 421 -92.97 64.85 25.90
C ILE A 421 -94.25 65.69 25.73
N GLU A 422 -95.33 65.10 25.21
CA GLU A 422 -96.70 65.66 25.10
C GLU A 422 -97.68 64.96 26.08
N PRO A 423 -98.84 65.57 26.46
CA PRO A 423 -99.48 65.36 27.78
C PRO A 423 -100.71 64.40 27.87
N MET A 424 -100.75 63.65 28.99
CA MET A 424 -101.80 63.27 29.98
C MET A 424 -103.29 62.96 29.59
N ASP A 425 -103.80 61.73 29.84
CA ASP A 425 -104.53 61.28 31.06
C ASP A 425 -105.37 59.98 30.84
N ALA A 426 -105.58 59.23 31.94
CA ALA A 426 -106.67 58.27 32.25
C ALA A 426 -106.76 56.87 31.59
N GLY A 427 -106.19 55.87 32.29
CA GLY A 427 -106.99 54.81 32.94
C GLY A 427 -107.47 53.57 32.16
N VAL A 428 -106.71 52.47 32.25
CA VAL A 428 -107.23 51.09 32.48
C VAL A 428 -106.23 50.37 33.40
N ALA A 429 -106.71 49.85 34.54
CA ALA A 429 -105.92 49.10 35.51
C ALA A 429 -106.52 47.70 35.73
N VAL A 430 -105.69 46.66 35.70
CA VAL A 430 -105.71 45.40 36.50
C VAL A 430 -104.42 44.64 36.16
N GLY A 431 -103.59 44.13 37.07
CA GLY A 431 -103.60 44.08 38.53
C GLY A 431 -102.18 43.89 39.08
N ALA A 432 -101.98 44.34 40.31
CA ALA A 432 -100.72 44.34 41.04
C ALA A 432 -100.57 43.11 41.95
N GLU A 433 -99.32 42.69 42.17
CA GLU A 433 -98.79 42.19 43.45
C GLU A 433 -97.36 42.76 43.61
N PRO A 434 -96.85 42.93 44.84
CA PRO A 434 -96.06 44.10 45.24
C PRO A 434 -94.55 43.85 45.34
N GLY A 435 -93.72 44.88 45.11
CA GLY A 435 -92.30 44.77 45.47
C GLY A 435 -91.30 45.85 45.07
N VAL A 436 -91.66 46.92 44.34
CA VAL A 436 -90.66 47.94 43.97
C VAL A 436 -91.13 49.35 44.31
N THR A 437 -90.49 49.95 45.32
CA THR A 437 -90.47 51.41 45.50
C THR A 437 -89.35 52.03 44.63
N PRO A 438 -89.58 53.16 43.95
CA PRO A 438 -88.62 53.78 43.06
C PRO A 438 -87.73 54.80 43.80
N ALA A 439 -86.44 54.83 43.47
CA ALA A 439 -85.53 55.95 43.72
C ALA A 439 -84.61 56.00 42.48
N GLY A 440 -84.55 57.05 41.67
CA GLY A 440 -84.59 58.47 42.00
C GLY A 440 -83.18 59.01 41.83
N CYS A 441 -82.96 59.78 40.76
CA CYS A 441 -81.70 60.46 40.44
C CYS A 441 -81.18 61.32 41.60
N GLY A 442 -79.86 61.31 41.82
CA GLY A 442 -79.19 62.23 42.72
C GLY A 442 -77.80 62.62 42.20
N CYS A 443 -77.64 63.90 41.85
CA CYS A 443 -76.35 64.56 41.68
C CYS A 443 -75.81 65.01 43.05
N GLY A 444 -74.52 64.79 43.32
CA GLY A 444 -73.84 65.29 44.52
C GLY A 444 -72.33 65.42 44.30
N VAL A 445 -71.83 66.66 44.41
CA VAL A 445 -70.42 67.08 44.26
C VAL A 445 -69.72 67.10 45.63
N ALA A 446 -68.48 66.62 45.75
CA ALA A 446 -67.46 67.18 46.66
C ALA A 446 -66.02 66.68 46.37
N ARG A 447 -65.04 67.52 46.69
CA ARG A 447 -63.65 67.57 46.20
C ARG A 447 -62.60 66.93 47.13
N ARG A 448 -61.52 66.41 46.50
CA ARG A 448 -60.05 66.39 46.78
C ARG A 448 -59.48 66.48 48.22
N ALA A 449 -58.52 65.58 48.51
CA ALA A 449 -57.12 65.85 48.97
C ALA A 449 -56.30 64.53 48.87
N ARG A 450 -55.21 64.37 48.07
CA ARG A 450 -53.82 64.91 48.01
C ARG A 450 -52.77 64.13 48.84
N LEU A 451 -51.65 63.82 48.14
CA LEU A 451 -50.26 63.48 48.58
C LEU A 451 -50.01 61.98 48.81
N GLY A 452 -49.01 61.29 48.22
CA GLY A 452 -47.73 61.60 47.55
C GLY A 452 -47.08 60.23 47.19
N GLY A 453 -46.05 60.02 46.37
CA GLY A 453 -45.08 60.81 45.64
C GLY A 453 -43.83 59.92 45.40
N TRP A 454 -43.21 60.02 44.21
CA TRP A 454 -41.76 59.81 43.93
C TRP A 454 -41.24 58.33 44.02
N LEU A 455 -40.46 57.73 43.11
CA LEU A 455 -39.30 58.17 42.32
C LEU A 455 -38.86 57.09 41.29
N LEU A 456 -38.28 57.56 40.17
CA LEU A 456 -37.10 57.07 39.40
C LEU A 456 -36.84 55.55 39.28
N GLY A 457 -36.50 54.96 38.14
CA GLY A 457 -35.72 55.49 37.01
C GLY A 457 -34.36 54.77 36.92
N CYS A 458 -34.14 54.09 35.79
CA CYS A 458 -32.90 54.01 35.02
C CYS A 458 -31.61 53.29 35.54
N VAL A 459 -31.02 52.55 34.60
CA VAL A 459 -29.58 52.51 34.22
C VAL A 459 -28.66 51.44 34.84
N LEU A 460 -28.21 50.58 33.91
CA LEU A 460 -26.86 50.03 33.63
C LEU A 460 -25.88 49.56 34.74
N ALA A 461 -25.19 48.50 34.29
CA ALA A 461 -23.74 48.24 34.38
C ALA A 461 -23.22 47.36 35.53
N ALA A 462 -22.85 46.14 35.11
CA ALA A 462 -21.50 45.57 35.14
C ALA A 462 -20.70 45.54 36.46
N LEU A 463 -20.21 44.34 36.80
CA LEU A 463 -18.80 43.96 37.03
C LEU A 463 -18.81 42.54 37.63
N ALA A 464 -18.33 41.51 36.95
CA ALA A 464 -16.93 41.12 36.77
C ALA A 464 -16.27 40.53 38.03
N LEU A 465 -15.75 39.31 37.90
CA LEU A 465 -14.46 38.76 38.39
C LEU A 465 -14.57 37.23 38.20
N GLY A 466 -13.81 36.59 37.32
CA GLY A 466 -12.34 36.51 37.27
C GLY A 466 -11.91 35.22 37.99
N ALA A 467 -11.01 34.35 37.51
CA ALA A 467 -9.87 34.49 36.62
C ALA A 467 -9.38 33.06 36.20
N ARG A 468 -8.84 32.87 34.98
CA ARG A 468 -7.39 32.67 34.60
C ARG A 468 -6.80 31.29 34.99
N ALA A 469 -5.91 30.63 34.24
CA ALA A 469 -5.01 30.97 33.12
C ALA A 469 -4.73 29.65 32.32
N GLY A 470 -4.42 29.63 31.01
CA GLY A 470 -3.15 30.03 30.33
C GLY A 470 -2.29 28.77 30.09
N ALA A 471 -1.58 28.48 28.98
CA ALA A 471 -0.97 29.23 27.86
C ALA A 471 -0.72 28.20 26.71
N ARG A 472 -0.95 28.48 25.41
CA ARG A 472 -0.15 29.20 24.37
C ARG A 472 1.19 28.57 23.90
N VAL A 473 1.22 28.28 22.58
CA VAL A 473 2.18 28.73 21.52
C VAL A 473 3.49 27.92 21.44
N SER A 474 3.98 27.47 20.26
CA SER A 474 4.06 28.14 18.94
C SER A 474 3.76 27.23 17.76
#